data_AF-A0AAN2YUG6-F1
#
_entry.id   AF-A0AAN2YUG6-F1
#
_cell.length_a   1.000
_cell.length_b   1.000
_cell.length_c   1.000
_cell.angle_alpha   90.00
_cell.angle_beta   90.00
_cell.angle_gamma   90.00
#
_symmetry.space_group_name_H-M   'P 1'
#
loop_
_entity.id
_entity.type
_entity.pdbx_description
1 polymer ?
#
loop_
_entity_poly.entity_id
_entity_poly.type
_entity_poly.pdbx_seq_one_letter_code
_entity_poly.pdbx_strand_id
1 'polypeptide(L)'
;MNLNQTLQEKYPHLEVSVLKLSEVKKNIDFRIDDSFWTMKLIYNNKLNYKKIGECLLKSQYGISINMNEEGDGIPIYRMNDIDNMLCNFEVKKYALIDKNELQTFRLNYGDVLFNRTNSYEFVGRTGIFYNNRENFVFASYLVRLVCNKEILLPEYLTVFLNTHIGKKEIRRRARPSINQANVNPEELKEIKIPIFPMEFQLEIQNLVKDSHKALEESKELYKKAEETLYLELGLDPKNPLQSLLDSKTNNPTKSLNISIHTLKESFLKTGRLDSEYYQSKYEDIEKMIRSYKDGFCNLKDLVNDISSGFAFSSDDYQDVGELVLIRINNIKNATLDLSNVIYLKNEAYNLSPKDKIKKGDILISMSGSIGLSCVVRDDISAMVNQRILKISIKNFNSDVLVLLLNSFICKMQFERIGTTGGVQTNLSSIDMQNILIPKIDSTTQEKIAKYIQESFNLRKKSKQLLDNAKIKVEEQIQGKI
;
A
#
# COMPACT_ATOMS: atom_id res chain seq x y z
N MET A 1 -39.07 11.41 -35.00
CA MET A 1 -39.02 10.48 -33.85
C MET A 1 -37.58 10.31 -33.42
N ASN A 2 -37.30 10.38 -32.12
CA ASN A 2 -35.97 10.08 -31.59
C ASN A 2 -35.76 8.56 -31.67
N LEU A 3 -34.91 8.10 -32.59
CA LEU A 3 -34.71 6.66 -32.85
C LEU A 3 -34.28 5.90 -31.59
N ASN A 4 -33.55 6.56 -30.69
CA ASN A 4 -33.15 6.01 -29.39
C ASN A 4 -34.35 5.72 -28.49
N GLN A 5 -35.32 6.63 -28.47
CA GLN A 5 -36.50 6.49 -27.63
C GLN A 5 -37.37 5.33 -28.12
N THR A 6 -37.58 5.22 -29.44
CA THR A 6 -38.34 4.12 -30.05
C THR A 6 -37.68 2.75 -29.84
N LEU A 7 -36.35 2.67 -29.89
CA LEU A 7 -35.62 1.42 -29.66
C LEU A 7 -35.60 1.01 -28.19
N GLN A 8 -35.43 1.97 -27.27
CA GLN A 8 -35.47 1.70 -25.83
C GLN A 8 -36.86 1.25 -25.37
N GLU A 9 -37.93 1.85 -25.90
CA GLU A 9 -39.32 1.45 -25.65
C GLU A 9 -39.59 0.02 -26.15
N LYS A 10 -39.00 -0.36 -27.30
CA LYS A 10 -39.15 -1.70 -27.89
C LYS A 10 -38.30 -2.77 -27.20
N TYR A 11 -37.14 -2.41 -26.67
CA TYR A 11 -36.19 -3.32 -26.02
C TYR A 11 -35.73 -2.77 -24.67
N PRO A 12 -36.60 -2.74 -23.64
CA PRO A 12 -36.33 -2.08 -22.37
C PRO A 12 -35.18 -2.72 -21.56
N HIS A 13 -34.79 -3.96 -21.89
CA HIS A 13 -33.71 -4.70 -21.25
C HIS A 13 -32.32 -4.47 -21.89
N LEU A 14 -32.25 -3.73 -23.00
CA LEU A 14 -30.99 -3.39 -23.68
C LEU A 14 -30.63 -1.93 -23.44
N GLU A 15 -29.36 -1.63 -23.22
CA GLU A 15 -28.84 -0.26 -23.32
C GLU A 15 -28.53 0.04 -24.80
N VAL A 16 -29.36 0.84 -25.46
CA VAL A 16 -29.21 1.14 -26.89
C VAL A 16 -28.89 2.61 -27.09
N SER A 17 -27.86 2.90 -27.88
CA SER A 17 -27.58 4.26 -28.35
C SER A 17 -27.28 4.27 -29.86
N VAL A 18 -27.98 5.15 -30.57
CA VAL A 18 -27.86 5.44 -31.99
C VAL A 18 -27.26 6.82 -32.10
N LEU A 19 -26.12 6.87 -32.79
CA LEU A 19 -25.32 8.07 -32.98
C LEU A 19 -25.15 8.34 -34.46
N LYS A 20 -25.07 9.61 -34.83
CA LYS A 20 -24.72 9.97 -36.21
C LYS A 20 -23.24 9.70 -36.41
N LEU A 21 -22.86 9.13 -37.56
CA LEU A 21 -21.45 8.93 -37.91
C LEU A 21 -20.66 10.25 -37.86
N SER A 22 -21.30 11.38 -38.16
CA SER A 22 -20.68 12.71 -38.03
C SER A 22 -20.37 13.13 -36.59
N GLU A 23 -21.10 12.61 -35.59
CA GLU A 23 -20.80 12.82 -34.16
C GLU A 23 -19.63 11.95 -33.73
N VAL A 24 -19.60 10.71 -34.19
CA VAL A 24 -18.48 9.79 -33.97
C VAL A 24 -17.18 10.34 -34.56
N LYS A 25 -17.24 10.91 -35.78
CA LYS A 25 -16.11 11.58 -36.45
C LYS A 25 -15.56 12.81 -35.71
N LYS A 26 -16.33 13.42 -34.81
CA LYS A 26 -15.88 14.57 -34.01
C LYS A 26 -15.13 14.16 -32.74
N ASN A 27 -15.25 12.90 -32.31
CA ASN A 27 -14.43 12.39 -31.22
C ASN A 27 -12.98 12.32 -31.67
N ILE A 28 -12.05 12.77 -30.81
CA ILE A 28 -10.62 12.93 -31.14
C ILE A 28 -9.95 11.62 -31.56
N ASP A 29 -10.44 10.49 -31.06
CA ASP A 29 -9.88 9.16 -31.31
C ASP A 29 -10.78 8.30 -32.22
N PHE A 30 -11.83 8.88 -32.82
CA PHE A 30 -12.80 8.17 -33.67
C PHE A 30 -13.36 6.89 -33.02
N ARG A 31 -13.76 6.98 -31.74
CA ARG A 31 -14.26 5.85 -30.94
C ARG A 31 -15.55 5.27 -31.52
N ILE A 32 -15.61 3.96 -31.74
CA ILE A 32 -16.81 3.24 -32.19
C ILE A 32 -17.30 2.18 -31.18
N ASP A 33 -16.58 1.98 -30.08
CA ASP A 33 -16.94 1.04 -29.02
C ASP A 33 -18.16 1.50 -28.23
N ASP A 34 -19.04 0.56 -27.93
CA ASP A 34 -20.33 0.77 -27.26
C ASP A 34 -20.16 1.35 -25.86
N SER A 35 -19.21 0.84 -25.07
CA SER A 35 -18.98 1.24 -23.69
C SER A 35 -18.71 2.75 -23.51
N PHE A 36 -18.09 3.39 -24.50
CA PHE A 36 -17.87 4.84 -24.51
C PHE A 36 -19.18 5.63 -24.72
N TRP A 37 -20.07 5.12 -25.55
CA TRP A 37 -21.23 5.83 -26.07
C TRP A 37 -22.54 5.56 -25.31
N THR A 38 -22.70 4.38 -24.71
CA THR A 38 -23.86 4.01 -23.89
C THR A 38 -23.83 4.71 -22.53
N MET A 39 -22.64 4.88 -21.94
CA MET A 39 -22.47 5.47 -20.62
C MET A 39 -22.57 7.01 -20.66
N LYS A 40 -23.80 7.55 -20.67
CA LYS A 40 -24.03 9.01 -20.59
C LYS A 40 -24.16 9.47 -19.14
N LEU A 41 -23.21 10.29 -18.71
CA LEU A 41 -23.32 11.02 -17.44
C LEU A 41 -24.27 12.20 -17.61
N ILE A 42 -25.17 12.36 -16.64
CA ILE A 42 -26.06 13.52 -16.56
C ILE A 42 -25.30 14.63 -15.83
N TYR A 43 -24.96 15.69 -16.55
CA TYR A 43 -24.33 16.87 -15.96
C TYR A 43 -25.40 17.77 -15.33
N ASN A 44 -25.05 18.38 -14.20
CA ASN A 44 -25.90 19.41 -13.60
C ASN A 44 -25.80 20.70 -14.43
N ASN A 45 -26.85 21.01 -15.21
CA ASN A 45 -26.89 22.16 -16.12
C ASN A 45 -26.76 23.54 -15.43
N LYS A 46 -26.86 23.61 -14.09
CA LYS A 46 -26.66 24.84 -13.32
C LYS A 46 -25.18 25.17 -13.09
N LEU A 47 -24.27 24.22 -13.33
CA LEU A 47 -22.84 24.40 -13.11
C LEU A 47 -22.13 24.80 -14.40
N ASN A 48 -21.11 25.64 -14.26
CA ASN A 48 -20.20 25.97 -15.36
C ASN A 48 -19.11 24.91 -15.46
N TYR A 49 -19.00 24.25 -16.61
CA TYR A 49 -17.97 23.24 -16.86
C TYR A 49 -16.93 23.75 -17.85
N LYS A 50 -15.68 23.39 -17.61
CA LYS A 50 -14.59 23.50 -18.60
C LYS A 50 -14.01 22.13 -18.89
N LYS A 51 -13.37 21.99 -20.04
CA LYS A 51 -12.53 20.81 -20.30
C LYS A 51 -11.30 20.87 -19.42
N ILE A 52 -10.87 19.75 -18.84
CA ILE A 52 -9.64 19.71 -18.03
C ILE A 52 -8.47 20.31 -18.81
N GLY A 53 -8.33 20.01 -20.10
CA GLY A 53 -7.24 20.55 -20.93
C GLY A 53 -7.16 22.08 -20.97
N GLU A 54 -8.29 22.78 -20.87
CA GLU A 54 -8.36 24.26 -20.84
C GLU A 54 -7.93 24.84 -19.48
N CYS A 55 -7.86 23.99 -18.46
CA CYS A 55 -7.44 24.34 -17.10
C CYS A 55 -5.99 23.95 -16.80
N LEU A 56 -5.24 23.41 -17.77
CA LEU A 56 -3.86 22.96 -17.61
C LEU A 56 -2.88 23.91 -18.31
N LEU A 57 -1.74 24.15 -17.67
CA LEU A 57 -0.56 24.76 -18.28
C LEU A 57 0.27 23.73 -19.06
N LYS A 58 0.30 22.48 -18.57
CA LYS A 58 1.09 21.40 -19.17
C LYS A 58 0.45 20.04 -18.89
N SER A 59 0.54 19.15 -19.88
CA SER A 59 0.24 17.73 -19.75
C SER A 59 1.37 16.94 -20.42
N GLN A 60 1.99 16.00 -19.69
CA GLN A 60 3.22 15.34 -20.14
C GLN A 60 3.29 13.88 -19.67
N TYR A 61 3.67 12.99 -20.57
CA TYR A 61 4.02 11.60 -20.24
C TYR A 61 5.32 11.51 -19.44
N GLY A 62 5.41 10.51 -18.56
CA GLY A 62 6.67 10.19 -17.89
C GLY A 62 7.71 9.55 -18.81
N ILE A 63 8.88 9.29 -18.25
CA ILE A 63 10.02 8.71 -18.95
C ILE A 63 9.89 7.18 -19.05
N SER A 64 10.31 6.60 -20.19
CA SER A 64 10.40 5.15 -20.38
C SER A 64 11.87 4.72 -20.26
N ILE A 65 12.23 4.18 -19.10
CA ILE A 65 13.61 3.79 -18.78
C ILE A 65 13.63 2.56 -17.86
N ASN A 66 14.71 1.79 -17.91
CA ASN A 66 14.96 0.69 -16.98
C ASN A 66 15.14 1.21 -15.55
N MET A 67 14.67 0.43 -14.58
CA MET A 67 14.66 0.80 -13.16
C MET A 67 15.33 -0.28 -12.32
N ASN A 68 15.99 0.12 -11.23
CA ASN A 68 16.63 -0.77 -10.27
C ASN A 68 16.00 -0.63 -8.86
N GLU A 69 16.28 -1.59 -7.96
CA GLU A 69 15.91 -1.55 -6.52
C GLU A 69 17.14 -1.35 -5.62
N GLU A 70 18.33 -1.20 -6.20
CA GLU A 70 19.60 -1.07 -5.49
C GLU A 70 19.82 0.36 -4.96
N GLY A 71 19.00 1.32 -5.40
CA GLY A 71 19.11 2.73 -4.98
C GLY A 71 19.90 3.60 -5.95
N ASP A 72 20.29 3.05 -7.11
CA ASP A 72 21.16 3.75 -8.05
C ASP A 72 20.40 4.78 -8.88
N GLY A 73 20.79 6.05 -8.74
CA GLY A 73 20.28 7.18 -9.51
C GLY A 73 19.18 7.96 -8.80
N ILE A 74 18.15 8.38 -9.54
CA ILE A 74 17.08 9.24 -9.06
C ILE A 74 15.82 8.41 -8.81
N PRO A 75 15.10 8.61 -7.69
CA PRO A 75 13.86 7.89 -7.43
C PRO A 75 12.79 8.20 -8.49
N ILE A 76 12.09 7.15 -8.95
CA ILE A 76 11.12 7.22 -10.04
C ILE A 76 9.74 6.71 -9.60
N TYR A 77 8.74 7.59 -9.63
CA TYR A 77 7.35 7.24 -9.33
C TYR A 77 6.74 6.32 -10.38
N ARG A 78 6.06 5.27 -9.92
CA ARG A 78 5.28 4.34 -10.75
C ARG A 78 3.81 4.35 -10.37
N MET A 79 3.01 3.61 -11.14
CA MET A 79 1.57 3.45 -10.93
C MET A 79 1.19 3.00 -9.50
N ASN A 80 2.04 2.20 -8.83
CA ASN A 80 1.79 1.67 -7.49
C ASN A 80 2.22 2.64 -6.37
N ASP A 81 2.94 3.71 -6.70
CA ASP A 81 3.46 4.67 -5.74
C ASP A 81 2.48 5.84 -5.51
N ILE A 82 1.30 5.79 -6.12
CA ILE A 82 0.16 6.68 -5.81
C ILE A 82 -0.78 5.92 -4.89
N ASP A 83 -1.01 6.44 -3.68
CA ASP A 83 -1.97 5.87 -2.73
C ASP A 83 -2.83 6.95 -2.09
N ASN A 84 -4.14 6.68 -1.98
CA ASN A 84 -5.13 7.60 -1.41
C ASN A 84 -4.93 9.06 -1.87
N MET A 85 -4.91 9.32 -3.19
CA MET A 85 -4.76 10.68 -3.75
C MET A 85 -3.45 11.40 -3.47
N LEU A 86 -2.48 10.75 -2.81
CA LEU A 86 -1.17 11.29 -2.51
C LEU A 86 -0.10 10.45 -3.21
N CYS A 87 0.95 11.09 -3.70
CA CYS A 87 2.14 10.38 -4.14
C CYS A 87 2.91 9.92 -2.89
N ASN A 88 3.09 8.61 -2.73
CA ASN A 88 3.78 8.01 -1.58
C ASN A 88 5.24 8.46 -1.54
N PHE A 89 5.80 8.62 -0.34
CA PHE A 89 7.16 9.11 -0.15
C PHE A 89 8.23 8.02 -0.30
N GLU A 90 7.88 6.78 0.00
CA GLU A 90 8.81 5.66 -0.12
C GLU A 90 8.69 5.02 -1.49
N VAL A 91 9.50 5.50 -2.41
CA VAL A 91 9.64 4.93 -3.75
C VAL A 91 10.69 3.82 -3.69
N LYS A 92 10.36 2.64 -4.20
CA LYS A 92 11.27 1.48 -4.20
C LYS A 92 12.14 1.35 -5.45
N LYS A 93 11.91 2.21 -6.45
CA LYS A 93 12.57 2.14 -7.75
C LYS A 93 13.35 3.41 -8.04
N TYR A 94 14.52 3.21 -8.60
CA TYR A 94 15.45 4.25 -9.02
C TYR A 94 15.80 4.05 -10.48
N ALA A 95 16.21 5.12 -11.15
CA ALA A 95 16.69 5.07 -12.52
C ALA A 95 17.91 5.98 -12.68
N LEU A 96 18.83 5.58 -13.56
CA LEU A 96 19.93 6.44 -13.98
C LEU A 96 19.36 7.48 -14.94
N ILE A 97 19.31 8.74 -14.49
CA ILE A 97 18.70 9.85 -15.22
C ILE A 97 19.77 10.89 -15.50
N ASP A 98 19.91 11.29 -16.77
CA ASP A 98 20.84 12.34 -17.13
C ASP A 98 20.32 13.75 -16.76
N LYS A 99 21.17 14.78 -16.92
CA LYS A 99 20.80 16.15 -16.54
C LYS A 99 19.64 16.72 -17.37
N ASN A 100 19.55 16.39 -18.65
CA ASN A 100 18.51 16.90 -19.57
C ASN A 100 17.16 16.21 -19.31
N GLU A 101 17.21 14.90 -19.09
CA GLU A 101 16.06 14.10 -18.67
C GLU A 101 15.53 14.60 -17.33
N LEU A 102 16.42 14.84 -16.36
CA LEU A 102 16.02 15.38 -15.06
C LEU A 102 15.32 16.73 -15.21
N GLN A 103 15.87 17.67 -15.98
CA GLN A 103 15.21 18.96 -16.21
C GLN A 103 13.81 18.82 -16.81
N THR A 104 13.60 17.81 -17.66
CA THR A 104 12.34 17.58 -18.37
C THR A 104 11.29 16.87 -17.52
N PHE A 105 11.71 15.89 -16.74
CA PHE A 105 10.83 14.96 -16.00
C PHE A 105 10.83 15.17 -14.49
N ARG A 106 11.62 16.12 -13.96
CA ARG A 106 11.57 16.48 -12.54
C ARG A 106 10.16 16.88 -12.14
N LEU A 107 9.66 16.24 -11.09
CA LEU A 107 8.40 16.59 -10.42
C LEU A 107 8.59 17.84 -9.54
N ASN A 108 7.58 18.70 -9.54
CA ASN A 108 7.52 19.90 -8.71
C ASN A 108 6.34 19.84 -7.75
N TYR A 109 6.45 20.55 -6.64
CA TYR A 109 5.37 20.67 -5.66
C TYR A 109 4.04 21.07 -6.30
N GLY A 110 3.00 20.26 -6.07
CA GLY A 110 1.66 20.45 -6.60
C GLY A 110 1.45 19.86 -7.99
N ASP A 111 2.45 19.20 -8.59
CA ASP A 111 2.24 18.41 -9.80
C ASP A 111 1.23 17.28 -9.51
N VAL A 112 0.27 17.09 -10.41
CA VAL A 112 -0.73 16.01 -10.31
C VAL A 112 -0.32 14.87 -11.23
N LEU A 113 -0.19 13.67 -10.70
CA LEU A 113 0.14 12.46 -11.46
C LEU A 113 -1.11 11.62 -11.67
N PHE A 114 -1.46 11.42 -12.93
CA PHE A 114 -2.56 10.57 -13.37
C PHE A 114 -2.03 9.23 -13.87
N ASN A 115 -2.53 8.13 -13.31
CA ASN A 115 -2.19 6.78 -13.74
C ASN A 115 -2.98 6.40 -15.01
N ARG A 116 -2.32 6.46 -16.16
CA ARG A 116 -2.96 6.16 -17.45
C ARG A 116 -3.00 4.68 -17.80
N THR A 117 -2.28 3.82 -17.08
CA THR A 117 -2.18 2.39 -17.41
C THR A 117 -2.13 1.54 -16.15
N ASN A 118 -3.18 0.75 -15.93
CA ASN A 118 -3.25 -0.21 -14.83
C ASN A 118 -4.34 -1.25 -15.14
N SER A 119 -4.75 -2.09 -14.18
CA SER A 119 -6.00 -2.85 -14.32
C SER A 119 -7.20 -1.90 -14.50
N TYR A 120 -8.31 -2.42 -15.02
CA TYR A 120 -9.53 -1.63 -15.24
C TYR A 120 -10.07 -0.95 -13.97
N GLU A 121 -9.83 -1.55 -12.80
CA GLU A 121 -10.25 -1.00 -11.51
C GLU A 121 -9.38 0.16 -11.03
N PHE A 122 -8.07 0.11 -11.31
CA PHE A 122 -7.08 1.05 -10.80
C PHE A 122 -6.62 2.09 -11.83
N VAL A 123 -6.98 1.93 -13.11
CA VAL A 123 -6.72 2.95 -14.13
C VAL A 123 -7.40 4.26 -13.75
N GLY A 124 -6.71 5.39 -13.93
CA GLY A 124 -7.19 6.69 -13.52
C GLY A 124 -6.87 7.10 -12.08
N ARG A 125 -6.25 6.22 -11.29
CA ARG A 125 -5.77 6.59 -9.95
C ARG A 125 -4.89 7.83 -10.06
N THR A 126 -5.28 8.89 -9.37
CA THR A 126 -4.63 10.19 -9.48
C THR A 126 -4.12 10.60 -8.13
N GLY A 127 -2.90 11.14 -8.06
CA GLY A 127 -2.30 11.63 -6.83
C GLY A 127 -1.59 12.96 -7.01
N ILE A 128 -1.53 13.74 -5.95
CA ILE A 128 -0.76 14.99 -5.91
C ILE A 128 0.62 14.77 -5.29
N PHE A 129 1.63 15.44 -5.84
CA PHE A 129 3.00 15.37 -5.38
C PHE A 129 3.35 16.61 -4.54
N TYR A 130 3.86 16.39 -3.33
CA TYR A 130 4.19 17.45 -2.37
C TYR A 130 5.62 17.36 -1.82
N ASN A 131 6.47 16.48 -2.37
CA ASN A 131 7.81 16.30 -1.85
C ASN A 131 8.78 17.33 -2.47
N ASN A 132 9.51 18.05 -1.61
CA ASN A 132 10.54 19.02 -2.01
C ASN A 132 11.94 18.67 -1.49
N ARG A 133 12.11 17.50 -0.85
CA ARG A 133 13.36 17.11 -0.17
C ARG A 133 14.44 16.66 -1.15
N GLU A 134 14.04 15.99 -2.22
CA GLU A 134 14.95 15.48 -3.26
C GLU A 134 14.30 15.55 -4.64
N ASN A 135 15.06 15.23 -5.68
CA ASN A 135 14.56 15.19 -7.03
C ASN A 135 13.84 13.86 -7.28
N PHE A 136 12.64 13.95 -7.86
CA PHE A 136 11.90 12.78 -8.33
C PHE A 136 11.56 12.92 -9.80
N VAL A 137 11.55 11.79 -10.49
CA VAL A 137 10.97 11.66 -11.84
C VAL A 137 9.80 10.69 -11.81
N PHE A 138 9.14 10.46 -12.94
CA PHE A 138 7.95 9.61 -13.03
C PHE A 138 7.96 8.77 -14.31
N ALA A 139 7.52 7.52 -14.19
CA ALA A 139 7.52 6.56 -15.28
C ALA A 139 6.44 6.86 -16.34
N SER A 140 6.63 6.35 -17.56
CA SER A 140 5.77 6.56 -18.73
C SER A 140 4.31 6.10 -18.58
N TYR A 141 4.02 5.27 -17.57
CA TYR A 141 2.66 4.86 -17.19
C TYR A 141 1.89 5.95 -16.44
N LEU A 142 2.57 7.04 -16.05
CA LEU A 142 2.00 8.20 -15.41
C LEU A 142 2.00 9.41 -16.37
N VAL A 143 1.06 10.30 -16.14
CA VAL A 143 0.92 11.57 -16.85
C VAL A 143 0.94 12.68 -15.82
N ARG A 144 1.87 13.62 -15.97
CA ARG A 144 1.88 14.85 -15.17
C ARG A 144 0.87 15.83 -15.76
N LEU A 145 0.02 16.38 -14.90
CA LEU A 145 -0.88 17.49 -15.16
C LEU A 145 -0.46 18.67 -14.29
N VAL A 146 -0.13 19.80 -14.93
CA VAL A 146 0.21 21.05 -14.26
C VAL A 146 -0.96 22.01 -14.44
N CYS A 147 -1.69 22.31 -13.37
CA CYS A 147 -2.88 23.16 -13.43
C CYS A 147 -2.54 24.65 -13.59
N ASN A 148 -3.39 25.38 -14.32
CA ASN A 148 -3.46 26.83 -14.19
C ASN A 148 -4.23 27.16 -12.89
N LYS A 149 -3.48 27.54 -11.85
CA LYS A 149 -3.99 27.77 -10.49
C LYS A 149 -4.96 28.95 -10.38
N GLU A 150 -5.02 29.83 -11.37
CA GLU A 150 -6.02 30.90 -11.43
C GLU A 150 -7.43 30.37 -11.73
N ILE A 151 -7.51 29.20 -12.36
CA ILE A 151 -8.77 28.57 -12.80
C ILE A 151 -9.09 27.35 -11.93
N LEU A 152 -8.08 26.51 -11.71
CA LEU A 152 -8.24 25.18 -11.13
C LEU A 152 -7.06 24.84 -10.21
N LEU A 153 -7.34 24.61 -8.93
CA LEU A 153 -6.33 24.14 -7.99
C LEU A 153 -6.01 22.65 -8.19
N PRO A 154 -4.73 22.25 -8.09
CA PRO A 154 -4.32 20.86 -8.30
C PRO A 154 -4.95 19.89 -7.29
N GLU A 155 -5.20 20.34 -6.06
CA GLU A 155 -5.88 19.55 -5.03
C GLU A 155 -7.33 19.25 -5.44
N TYR A 156 -8.05 20.25 -5.95
CA TYR A 156 -9.41 20.06 -6.43
C TYR A 156 -9.47 19.13 -7.65
N LEU A 157 -8.56 19.30 -8.63
CA LEU A 157 -8.44 18.37 -9.75
C LEU A 157 -8.20 16.92 -9.28
N THR A 158 -7.28 16.74 -8.35
CA THR A 158 -6.92 15.43 -7.80
C THR A 158 -8.13 14.78 -7.13
N VAL A 159 -8.86 15.52 -6.31
CA VAL A 159 -10.07 15.02 -5.63
C VAL A 159 -11.15 14.69 -6.65
N PHE A 160 -11.44 15.60 -7.60
CA PHE A 160 -12.45 15.38 -8.64
C PHE A 160 -12.22 14.09 -9.42
N LEU A 161 -10.99 13.84 -9.90
CA LEU A 161 -10.66 12.64 -10.67
C LEU A 161 -10.80 11.35 -9.85
N ASN A 162 -10.79 11.43 -8.53
CA ASN A 162 -10.97 10.29 -7.63
C ASN A 162 -12.40 10.14 -7.08
N THR A 163 -13.31 11.10 -7.34
CA THR A 163 -14.74 10.96 -7.07
C THR A 163 -15.38 9.88 -7.94
N HIS A 164 -16.58 9.43 -7.57
CA HIS A 164 -17.38 8.51 -8.38
C HIS A 164 -17.67 9.06 -9.77
N ILE A 165 -17.94 10.37 -9.87
CA ILE A 165 -18.24 11.05 -11.14
C ILE A 165 -16.98 11.10 -12.03
N GLY A 166 -15.84 11.52 -11.46
CA GLY A 166 -14.56 11.53 -12.17
C GLY A 166 -14.13 10.14 -12.63
N LYS A 167 -14.23 9.13 -11.75
CA LYS A 167 -13.92 7.74 -12.09
C LYS A 167 -14.82 7.19 -13.20
N LYS A 168 -16.11 7.55 -13.21
CA LYS A 168 -17.02 7.18 -14.33
C LYS A 168 -16.57 7.83 -15.64
N GLU A 169 -16.22 9.12 -15.65
CA GLU A 169 -15.69 9.79 -16.85
C GLU A 169 -14.41 9.14 -17.38
N ILE A 170 -13.53 8.72 -16.47
CA ILE A 170 -12.28 8.03 -16.82
C ILE A 170 -12.57 6.63 -17.37
N ARG A 171 -13.39 5.83 -16.67
CA ARG A 171 -13.74 4.46 -17.08
C ARG A 171 -14.39 4.42 -18.46
N ARG A 172 -15.27 5.39 -18.75
CA ARG A 172 -15.86 5.55 -20.08
C ARG A 172 -14.81 5.69 -21.20
N ARG A 173 -13.67 6.30 -20.89
CA ARG A 173 -12.55 6.51 -21.83
C ARG A 173 -11.53 5.39 -21.80
N ALA A 174 -11.54 4.55 -20.77
CA ALA A 174 -10.58 3.47 -20.62
C ALA A 174 -10.73 2.44 -21.76
N ARG A 175 -9.59 1.93 -22.23
CA ARG A 175 -9.49 0.91 -23.27
C ARG A 175 -8.95 -0.37 -22.65
N PRO A 176 -9.80 -1.36 -22.34
CA PRO A 176 -9.34 -2.64 -21.83
C PRO A 176 -8.48 -3.37 -22.88
N SER A 177 -7.38 -3.95 -22.44
CA SER A 177 -6.52 -4.85 -23.21
C SER A 177 -5.91 -5.85 -22.24
N ILE A 178 -6.24 -7.14 -22.39
CA ILE A 178 -5.80 -8.30 -21.59
C ILE A 178 -5.13 -7.93 -20.25
N ASN A 179 -5.92 -7.92 -19.16
CA ASN A 179 -5.51 -7.60 -17.79
C ASN A 179 -5.02 -6.15 -17.53
N GLN A 180 -5.07 -5.28 -18.52
CA GLN A 180 -4.76 -3.85 -18.39
C GLN A 180 -5.85 -2.99 -19.03
N ALA A 181 -5.83 -1.71 -18.71
CA ALA A 181 -6.67 -0.67 -19.28
C ALA A 181 -5.82 0.58 -19.47
N ASN A 182 -5.99 1.24 -20.61
CA ASN A 182 -5.28 2.48 -20.94
C ASN A 182 -6.25 3.64 -21.09
N VAL A 183 -5.86 4.82 -20.62
CA VAL A 183 -6.57 6.08 -20.89
C VAL A 183 -5.63 7.02 -21.64
N ASN A 184 -6.08 7.49 -22.80
CA ASN A 184 -5.34 8.49 -23.58
C ASN A 184 -5.38 9.85 -22.83
N PRO A 185 -4.25 10.51 -22.57
CA PRO A 185 -4.22 11.84 -21.95
C PRO A 185 -4.95 12.91 -22.75
N GLU A 186 -5.04 12.79 -24.07
CA GLU A 186 -5.85 13.72 -24.87
C GLU A 186 -7.34 13.50 -24.60
N GLU A 187 -7.80 12.25 -24.43
CA GLU A 187 -9.18 11.99 -23.98
C GLU A 187 -9.42 12.45 -22.53
N LEU A 188 -8.41 12.34 -21.66
CA LEU A 188 -8.46 12.86 -20.28
C LEU A 188 -8.69 14.37 -20.26
N LYS A 189 -8.01 15.13 -21.13
CA LYS A 189 -8.20 16.58 -21.26
C LYS A 189 -9.63 16.95 -21.68
N GLU A 190 -10.33 16.07 -22.38
CA GLU A 190 -11.72 16.25 -22.81
C GLU A 190 -12.75 15.96 -21.72
N ILE A 191 -12.34 15.47 -20.53
CA ILE A 191 -13.25 15.35 -19.39
C ILE A 191 -13.69 16.75 -18.96
N LYS A 192 -15.00 16.91 -18.74
CA LYS A 192 -15.58 18.15 -18.23
C LYS A 192 -15.54 18.17 -16.71
N ILE A 193 -14.95 19.21 -16.16
CA ILE A 193 -14.87 19.48 -14.72
C ILE A 193 -15.65 20.76 -14.39
N PRO A 194 -16.52 20.77 -13.36
CA PRO A 194 -17.19 21.99 -12.95
C PRO A 194 -16.19 22.96 -12.31
N ILE A 195 -16.28 24.23 -12.66
CA ILE A 195 -15.43 25.28 -12.11
C ILE A 195 -16.17 25.96 -10.97
N PHE A 196 -15.87 25.52 -9.75
CA PHE A 196 -16.40 26.12 -8.53
C PHE A 196 -15.61 27.38 -8.12
N PRO A 197 -16.21 28.29 -7.33
CA PRO A 197 -15.52 29.45 -6.78
C PRO A 197 -14.21 29.08 -6.09
N MET A 198 -13.22 29.99 -6.14
CA MET A 198 -11.89 29.74 -5.57
C MET A 198 -11.95 29.42 -4.08
N GLU A 199 -12.89 30.01 -3.34
CA GLU A 199 -13.13 29.70 -1.92
C GLU A 199 -13.39 28.21 -1.66
N PHE A 200 -14.27 27.58 -2.44
CA PHE A 200 -14.54 26.15 -2.34
C PHE A 200 -13.31 25.32 -2.72
N GLN A 201 -12.60 25.71 -3.78
CA GLN A 201 -11.37 25.01 -4.17
C GLN A 201 -10.29 25.09 -3.07
N LEU A 202 -10.19 26.22 -2.36
CA LEU A 202 -9.28 26.41 -1.23
C LEU A 202 -9.69 25.54 -0.03
N GLU A 203 -10.99 25.37 0.22
CA GLU A 203 -11.47 24.43 1.25
C GLU A 203 -10.99 23.00 0.95
N ILE A 204 -11.18 22.54 -0.30
CA ILE A 204 -10.69 21.22 -0.74
C ILE A 204 -9.16 21.13 -0.64
N GLN A 205 -8.45 22.20 -1.03
CA GLN A 205 -6.99 22.26 -0.89
C GLN A 205 -6.55 22.08 0.56
N ASN A 206 -7.21 22.73 1.52
CA ASN A 206 -6.88 22.62 2.93
C ASN A 206 -7.07 21.19 3.44
N LEU A 207 -8.18 20.52 3.09
CA LEU A 207 -8.39 19.12 3.45
C LEU A 207 -7.30 18.19 2.92
N VAL A 208 -6.87 18.37 1.67
CA VAL A 208 -5.81 17.58 1.04
C VAL A 208 -4.44 17.85 1.68
N LYS A 209 -4.12 19.12 1.98
CA LYS A 209 -2.87 19.50 2.65
C LYS A 209 -2.81 19.02 4.10
N ASP A 210 -3.90 19.15 4.85
CA ASP A 210 -4.01 18.64 6.22
C ASP A 210 -3.91 17.11 6.26
N SER A 211 -4.51 16.43 5.28
CA SER A 211 -4.35 14.99 5.10
C SER A 211 -2.89 14.60 4.87
N HIS A 212 -2.21 15.33 3.99
CA HIS A 212 -0.80 15.12 3.71
C HIS A 212 0.07 15.32 4.94
N LYS A 213 -0.14 16.42 5.68
CA LYS A 213 0.56 16.72 6.92
C LYS A 213 0.37 15.61 7.97
N ALA A 214 -0.86 15.17 8.18
CA ALA A 214 -1.16 14.07 9.11
C ALA A 214 -0.45 12.76 8.70
N LEU A 215 -0.37 12.46 7.40
CA LEU A 215 0.34 11.29 6.91
C LEU A 215 1.86 11.38 7.16
N GLU A 216 2.45 12.55 6.99
CA GLU A 216 3.88 12.77 7.27
C GLU A 216 4.19 12.65 8.76
N GLU A 217 3.41 13.30 9.62
CA GLU A 217 3.54 13.18 11.07
C GLU A 217 3.40 11.72 11.53
N SER A 218 2.48 10.96 10.92
CA SER A 218 2.35 9.53 11.17
C SER A 218 3.63 8.76 10.85
N LYS A 219 4.24 9.00 9.69
CA LYS A 219 5.45 8.30 9.27
C LYS A 219 6.61 8.61 10.21
N GLU A 220 6.77 9.88 10.59
CA GLU A 220 7.78 10.31 11.55
C GLU A 220 7.59 9.64 12.91
N LEU A 221 6.36 9.53 13.41
CA LEU A 221 6.06 8.84 14.67
C LEU A 221 6.35 7.33 14.60
N TYR A 222 6.00 6.68 13.50
CA TYR A 222 6.31 5.26 13.33
C TYR A 222 7.83 5.02 13.27
N LYS A 223 8.55 5.88 12.55
CA LYS A 223 10.01 5.86 12.50
C LYS A 223 10.63 6.10 13.88
N LYS A 224 10.10 7.04 14.67
CA LYS A 224 10.53 7.26 16.07
C LYS A 224 10.32 6.01 16.93
N ALA A 225 9.24 5.25 16.70
CA ALA A 225 9.02 3.99 17.38
C ALA A 225 10.09 2.94 17.02
N GLU A 226 10.43 2.81 15.73
CA GLU A 226 11.52 1.94 15.25
C GLU A 226 12.88 2.37 15.80
N GLU A 227 13.19 3.67 15.76
CA GLU A 227 14.43 4.23 16.31
C GLU A 227 14.54 3.98 17.82
N THR A 228 13.45 4.20 18.57
CA THR A 228 13.42 3.92 20.01
C THR A 228 13.65 2.43 20.30
N LEU A 229 13.04 1.54 19.51
CA LEU A 229 13.26 0.10 19.63
C LEU A 229 14.72 -0.27 19.36
N TYR A 230 15.32 0.21 18.28
CA TYR A 230 16.70 -0.14 17.94
C TYR A 230 17.69 0.39 18.96
N LEU A 231 17.51 1.63 19.44
CA LEU A 231 18.34 2.19 20.51
C LEU A 231 18.23 1.40 21.81
N GLU A 232 17.03 0.95 22.18
CA GLU A 232 16.83 0.09 23.36
C GLU A 232 17.59 -1.23 23.24
N LEU A 233 17.66 -1.78 22.02
CA LEU A 233 18.41 -3.00 21.71
C LEU A 233 19.92 -2.75 21.53
N GLY A 234 20.40 -1.51 21.67
CA GLY A 234 21.80 -1.15 21.47
C GLY A 234 22.27 -1.14 20.01
N LEU A 235 21.34 -0.93 19.06
CA LEU A 235 21.59 -0.92 17.61
C LEU A 235 21.48 0.49 17.03
N ASP A 236 22.22 0.76 15.95
CA ASP A 236 22.03 1.98 15.15
C ASP A 236 20.74 1.86 14.33
N PRO A 237 19.75 2.75 14.50
CA PRO A 237 18.52 2.73 13.71
C PRO A 237 18.74 2.85 12.20
N LYS A 238 19.83 3.49 11.76
CA LYS A 238 20.13 3.66 10.32
C LYS A 238 20.68 2.39 9.70
N ASN A 239 21.58 1.71 10.42
CA ASN A 239 22.24 0.49 9.94
C ASN A 239 22.31 -0.58 11.04
N PRO A 240 21.17 -1.20 11.42
CA PRO A 240 21.14 -2.14 12.54
C PRO A 240 22.11 -3.31 12.37
N LEU A 241 22.18 -3.91 11.17
CA LEU A 241 23.10 -5.01 10.87
C LEU A 241 24.56 -4.58 10.98
N GLN A 242 24.93 -3.45 10.35
CA GLN A 242 26.32 -2.99 10.35
C GLN A 242 26.78 -2.64 11.76
N SER A 243 25.93 -2.00 12.57
CA SER A 243 26.26 -1.69 13.97
C SER A 243 26.55 -2.93 14.82
N LEU A 244 25.83 -4.03 14.56
CA LEU A 244 26.08 -5.31 15.22
C LEU A 244 27.44 -5.91 14.79
N LEU A 245 27.77 -5.84 13.50
CA LEU A 245 29.03 -6.35 12.96
C LEU A 245 30.24 -5.51 13.42
N ASP A 246 30.11 -4.18 13.41
CA ASP A 246 31.18 -3.23 13.76
C ASP A 246 31.53 -3.27 15.25
N SER A 247 30.56 -3.57 16.13
CA SER A 247 30.80 -3.73 17.57
C SER A 247 31.87 -4.76 17.92
N LYS A 248 32.24 -5.63 16.97
CA LYS A 248 33.27 -6.66 17.11
C LYS A 248 34.62 -6.30 16.50
N THR A 249 34.70 -5.31 15.62
CA THR A 249 35.91 -5.05 14.85
C THR A 249 36.42 -3.63 15.07
N ASN A 250 37.56 -3.49 15.74
CA ASN A 250 38.38 -2.27 15.70
C ASN A 250 38.97 -2.00 14.27
N ASN A 251 38.51 -2.68 13.23
CA ASN A 251 38.97 -2.56 11.84
C ASN A 251 37.87 -3.03 10.85
N PRO A 252 37.20 -2.14 10.09
CA PRO A 252 35.97 -2.47 9.36
C PRO A 252 36.13 -3.28 8.05
N THR A 253 37.33 -3.74 7.67
CA THR A 253 37.57 -4.10 6.24
C THR A 253 38.31 -5.42 5.94
N LYS A 254 38.52 -6.34 6.89
CA LYS A 254 39.33 -7.55 6.58
C LYS A 254 38.98 -8.88 7.27
N SER A 255 37.77 -9.07 7.80
CA SER A 255 37.33 -10.42 8.20
C SER A 255 36.68 -11.13 7.02
N LEU A 256 37.25 -12.25 6.57
CA LEU A 256 36.59 -13.16 5.64
C LEU A 256 35.22 -13.55 6.22
N ASN A 257 34.13 -13.35 5.46
CA ASN A 257 32.77 -13.73 5.86
C ASN A 257 32.57 -15.25 5.71
N ILE A 258 33.30 -16.02 6.51
CA ILE A 258 33.32 -17.48 6.50
C ILE A 258 32.90 -17.96 7.88
N SER A 259 31.91 -18.84 7.93
CA SER A 259 31.56 -19.59 9.13
C SER A 259 32.13 -21.01 9.05
N ILE A 260 32.82 -21.43 10.11
CA ILE A 260 33.39 -22.77 10.22
C ILE A 260 32.70 -23.46 11.39
N HIS A 261 31.99 -24.55 11.10
CA HIS A 261 31.32 -25.37 12.10
C HIS A 261 31.82 -26.81 12.02
N THR A 262 32.09 -27.41 13.17
CA THR A 262 32.36 -28.85 13.22
C THR A 262 31.08 -29.64 12.92
N LEU A 263 31.21 -30.92 12.54
CA LEU A 263 30.06 -31.80 12.31
C LEU A 263 29.16 -31.92 13.56
N LYS A 264 29.76 -31.85 14.76
CA LYS A 264 29.07 -31.86 16.05
C LYS A 264 28.22 -30.60 16.27
N GLU A 265 28.71 -29.45 15.84
CA GLU A 265 28.04 -28.15 16.02
C GLU A 265 27.01 -27.84 14.91
N SER A 266 27.13 -28.52 13.77
CA SER A 266 26.26 -28.36 12.60
C SER A 266 25.25 -29.51 12.49
N PHE A 267 25.50 -30.47 11.60
CA PHE A 267 24.55 -31.51 11.20
C PHE A 267 24.06 -32.37 12.35
N LEU A 268 24.93 -32.76 13.29
CA LEU A 268 24.51 -33.60 14.42
C LEU A 268 23.64 -32.86 15.43
N LYS A 269 23.63 -31.52 15.40
CA LYS A 269 22.80 -30.68 16.28
C LYS A 269 21.47 -30.32 15.63
N THR A 270 21.49 -29.96 14.35
CA THR A 270 20.32 -29.36 13.66
C THR A 270 19.73 -30.26 12.58
N GLY A 271 20.47 -31.29 12.14
CA GLY A 271 20.14 -32.09 10.95
C GLY A 271 20.36 -31.38 9.62
N ARG A 272 21.01 -30.20 9.61
CA ARG A 272 21.17 -29.35 8.41
C ARG A 272 22.61 -29.27 7.92
N LEU A 273 22.77 -29.05 6.62
CA LEU A 273 24.06 -28.86 5.93
C LEU A 273 24.08 -27.61 5.02
N ASP A 274 23.00 -26.82 5.01
CA ASP A 274 22.82 -25.66 4.15
C ASP A 274 23.69 -24.49 4.62
N SER A 275 24.55 -23.94 3.74
CA SER A 275 25.51 -22.88 4.11
C SER A 275 24.83 -21.60 4.59
N GLU A 276 23.65 -21.31 4.04
CA GLU A 276 22.84 -20.15 4.34
C GLU A 276 22.41 -20.14 5.80
N TYR A 277 22.03 -21.29 6.36
CA TYR A 277 21.61 -21.42 7.75
C TYR A 277 22.72 -21.02 8.76
N TYR A 278 23.98 -21.24 8.36
CA TYR A 278 25.17 -21.03 9.18
C TYR A 278 25.85 -19.68 8.94
N GLN A 279 25.22 -18.71 8.28
CA GLN A 279 25.79 -17.37 8.15
C GLN A 279 26.00 -16.71 9.54
N SER A 280 27.17 -16.10 9.75
CA SER A 280 27.60 -15.47 11.01
C SER A 280 26.60 -14.45 11.55
N LYS A 281 25.98 -13.66 10.66
CA LYS A 281 24.97 -12.65 11.00
C LYS A 281 23.83 -13.20 11.86
N TYR A 282 23.45 -14.46 11.67
CA TYR A 282 22.36 -15.08 12.42
C TYR A 282 22.76 -15.45 13.85
N GLU A 283 23.99 -15.93 14.03
CA GLU A 283 24.51 -16.21 15.36
C GLU A 283 24.71 -14.93 16.17
N ASP A 284 25.13 -13.86 15.51
CA ASP A 284 25.35 -12.57 16.15
C ASP A 284 24.05 -11.98 16.68
N ILE A 285 22.97 -12.08 15.89
CA ILE A 285 21.63 -11.67 16.32
C ILE A 285 21.13 -12.54 17.47
N GLU A 286 21.30 -13.85 17.39
CA GLU A 286 20.92 -14.75 18.48
C GLU A 286 21.68 -14.41 19.77
N LYS A 287 23.01 -14.20 19.69
CA LYS A 287 23.84 -13.79 20.83
C LYS A 287 23.36 -12.46 21.42
N MET A 288 23.11 -11.47 20.57
CA MET A 288 22.61 -10.15 20.97
C MET A 288 21.28 -10.25 21.73
N ILE A 289 20.30 -11.01 21.20
CA ILE A 289 19.01 -11.21 21.89
C ILE A 289 19.22 -11.91 23.22
N ARG A 290 20.07 -12.95 23.26
CA ARG A 290 20.34 -13.71 24.49
C ARG A 290 21.08 -12.90 25.56
N SER A 291 21.90 -11.93 25.16
CA SER A 291 22.62 -11.02 26.06
C SER A 291 21.83 -9.76 26.43
N TYR A 292 20.58 -9.62 25.98
CA TYR A 292 19.78 -8.45 26.30
C TYR A 292 19.60 -8.30 27.83
N LYS A 293 19.78 -7.08 28.34
CA LYS A 293 19.92 -6.77 29.78
C LYS A 293 18.77 -7.29 30.65
N ASP A 294 17.54 -7.25 30.15
CA ASP A 294 16.33 -7.69 30.87
C ASP A 294 15.93 -9.14 30.52
N GLY A 295 16.81 -9.85 29.81
CA GLY A 295 16.63 -11.23 29.38
C GLY A 295 15.78 -11.40 28.13
N PHE A 296 15.52 -12.65 27.78
CA PHE A 296 14.77 -13.04 26.58
C PHE A 296 13.75 -14.13 26.90
N CYS A 297 12.84 -14.38 25.97
CA CYS A 297 11.89 -15.49 26.00
C CYS A 297 11.61 -15.99 24.59
N ASN A 298 10.87 -17.09 24.48
CA ASN A 298 10.30 -17.51 23.20
C ASN A 298 8.96 -16.82 22.98
N LEU A 299 8.53 -16.67 21.72
CA LEU A 299 7.22 -16.11 21.38
C LEU A 299 6.07 -16.82 22.12
N LYS A 300 6.12 -18.16 22.26
CA LYS A 300 5.11 -18.95 22.98
C LYS A 300 4.93 -18.56 24.45
N ASP A 301 5.97 -17.98 25.07
CA ASP A 301 5.93 -17.60 26.48
C ASP A 301 5.16 -16.28 26.70
N LEU A 302 4.87 -15.53 25.62
CA LEU A 302 4.17 -14.24 25.65
C LEU A 302 2.67 -14.35 25.33
N VAL A 303 2.20 -15.50 24.84
CA VAL A 303 0.85 -15.68 24.29
C VAL A 303 -0.06 -16.49 25.21
N ASN A 304 -1.36 -16.16 25.21
CA ASN A 304 -2.41 -16.93 25.87
C ASN A 304 -2.91 -18.08 24.98
N ASP A 305 -3.05 -17.79 23.69
CA ASP A 305 -3.55 -18.72 22.69
C ASP A 305 -2.78 -18.54 21.38
N ILE A 306 -2.58 -19.66 20.69
CA ILE A 306 -1.88 -19.71 19.41
C ILE A 306 -2.54 -20.76 18.53
N SER A 307 -2.97 -20.33 17.35
CA SER A 307 -3.60 -21.22 16.38
C SER A 307 -3.23 -20.85 14.95
N SER A 308 -3.06 -21.87 14.11
CA SER A 308 -2.98 -21.68 12.66
C SER A 308 -4.39 -21.61 12.07
N GLY A 309 -4.53 -20.92 10.93
CA GLY A 309 -5.77 -20.91 10.17
C GLY A 309 -6.14 -22.24 9.52
N PHE A 310 -7.17 -22.20 8.68
CA PHE A 310 -7.73 -23.36 8.00
C PHE A 310 -7.44 -23.37 6.51
N ALA A 311 -7.47 -24.57 5.93
CA ALA A 311 -7.33 -24.76 4.49
C ALA A 311 -8.68 -24.66 3.79
N PHE A 312 -9.03 -23.45 3.36
CA PHE A 312 -10.24 -23.18 2.59
C PHE A 312 -10.01 -23.43 1.10
N SER A 313 -10.93 -24.16 0.46
CA SER A 313 -10.92 -24.41 -0.98
C SER A 313 -11.45 -23.20 -1.76
N SER A 314 -11.12 -23.10 -3.05
CA SER A 314 -11.68 -22.03 -3.91
C SER A 314 -13.20 -22.07 -4.02
N ASP A 315 -13.80 -23.25 -3.85
CA ASP A 315 -15.24 -23.43 -3.91
C ASP A 315 -15.95 -22.83 -2.68
N ASP A 316 -15.20 -22.56 -1.60
CA ASP A 316 -15.70 -21.92 -0.39
C ASP A 316 -15.80 -20.38 -0.53
N TYR A 317 -15.26 -19.83 -1.63
CA TYR A 317 -15.12 -18.38 -1.81
C TYR A 317 -16.36 -17.76 -2.46
N GLN A 318 -16.64 -16.51 -2.07
CA GLN A 318 -17.63 -15.64 -2.69
C GLN A 318 -17.13 -14.19 -2.71
N ASP A 319 -17.61 -13.42 -3.68
CA ASP A 319 -17.16 -12.02 -3.88
C ASP A 319 -17.80 -11.04 -2.88
N VAL A 320 -18.94 -11.41 -2.29
CA VAL A 320 -19.67 -10.60 -1.30
C VAL A 320 -20.15 -11.50 -0.18
N GLY A 321 -19.98 -11.06 1.07
CA GLY A 321 -20.46 -11.79 2.24
C GLY A 321 -20.13 -11.08 3.55
N GLU A 322 -20.40 -11.74 4.67
CA GLU A 322 -20.15 -11.20 6.01
C GLU A 322 -18.87 -11.74 6.65
N LEU A 323 -18.47 -12.97 6.29
CA LEU A 323 -17.29 -13.63 6.85
C LEU A 323 -16.09 -13.45 5.92
N VAL A 324 -15.14 -12.62 6.35
CA VAL A 324 -13.94 -12.32 5.56
C VAL A 324 -12.88 -13.42 5.74
N LEU A 325 -12.24 -13.84 4.65
CA LEU A 325 -11.02 -14.64 4.68
C LEU A 325 -9.78 -13.74 4.58
N ILE A 326 -9.01 -13.69 5.65
CA ILE A 326 -7.68 -13.08 5.67
C ILE A 326 -6.67 -14.05 5.08
N ARG A 327 -5.98 -13.60 4.04
CA ARG A 327 -4.90 -14.31 3.35
C ARG A 327 -3.57 -13.59 3.57
N ILE A 328 -2.47 -14.25 3.23
CA ILE A 328 -1.11 -13.71 3.44
C ILE A 328 -0.90 -12.35 2.78
N ASN A 329 -1.58 -12.07 1.66
CA ASN A 329 -1.48 -10.78 0.96
C ASN A 329 -2.20 -9.64 1.69
N ASN A 330 -3.11 -9.93 2.62
CA ASN A 330 -3.78 -8.94 3.45
C ASN A 330 -2.90 -8.47 4.61
N ILE A 331 -1.89 -9.24 5.02
CA ILE A 331 -0.96 -8.84 6.08
C ILE A 331 0.16 -7.98 5.45
N LYS A 332 0.24 -6.72 5.88
CA LYS A 332 1.29 -5.77 5.50
C LYS A 332 2.14 -5.44 6.73
N ASN A 333 3.15 -4.59 6.58
CA ASN A 333 4.00 -4.16 7.69
C ASN A 333 3.17 -3.42 8.76
N ALA A 334 2.86 -4.12 9.85
CA ALA A 334 2.03 -3.66 10.98
C ALA A 334 0.57 -3.29 10.66
N THR A 335 0.11 -3.47 9.43
CA THR A 335 -1.27 -3.16 8.99
C THR A 335 -1.98 -4.35 8.37
N LEU A 336 -3.29 -4.41 8.58
CA LEU A 336 -4.19 -5.34 7.92
C LEU A 336 -4.89 -4.63 6.76
N ASP A 337 -4.61 -5.07 5.54
CA ASP A 337 -5.19 -4.54 4.30
C ASP A 337 -6.46 -5.30 3.94
N LEU A 338 -7.60 -4.63 4.12
CA LEU A 338 -8.94 -5.14 3.83
C LEU A 338 -9.48 -4.65 2.48
N SER A 339 -8.66 -4.02 1.64
CA SER A 339 -9.14 -3.48 0.35
C SER A 339 -9.43 -4.56 -0.70
N ASN A 340 -8.74 -5.70 -0.64
CA ASN A 340 -8.92 -6.84 -1.52
C ASN A 340 -9.10 -8.12 -0.69
N VAL A 341 -10.32 -8.29 -0.19
CA VAL A 341 -10.74 -9.43 0.61
C VAL A 341 -11.61 -10.38 -0.21
N ILE A 342 -11.59 -11.64 0.18
CA ILE A 342 -12.52 -12.66 -0.30
C ILE A 342 -13.40 -13.05 0.88
N TYR A 343 -14.65 -13.39 0.61
CA TYR A 343 -15.59 -13.82 1.64
C TYR A 343 -15.77 -15.34 1.59
N LEU A 344 -16.03 -15.94 2.75
CA LEU A 344 -16.37 -17.36 2.86
C LEU A 344 -17.89 -17.53 2.81
N LYS A 345 -18.35 -18.60 2.17
CA LYS A 345 -19.75 -19.04 2.25
C LYS A 345 -20.06 -19.48 3.68
N ASN A 346 -21.17 -19.02 4.24
CA ASN A 346 -21.55 -19.28 5.64
C ASN A 346 -21.72 -20.79 5.95
N GLU A 347 -22.00 -21.61 4.93
CA GLU A 347 -22.24 -23.05 5.05
C GLU A 347 -20.95 -23.89 4.97
N ALA A 348 -19.81 -23.28 4.61
CA ALA A 348 -18.62 -24.05 4.24
C ALA A 348 -18.00 -24.83 5.42
N TYR A 349 -18.20 -24.39 6.67
CA TYR A 349 -17.54 -25.02 7.84
C TYR A 349 -18.37 -24.88 9.13
N ASN A 350 -18.32 -25.89 10.00
CA ASN A 350 -18.77 -25.85 11.41
C ASN A 350 -17.79 -25.02 12.25
N LEU A 351 -17.70 -23.73 11.97
CA LEU A 351 -16.71 -22.82 12.57
C LEU A 351 -17.16 -22.39 13.95
N SER A 352 -16.29 -22.58 14.93
CA SER A 352 -16.56 -22.10 16.28
C SER A 352 -16.27 -20.59 16.36
N PRO A 353 -17.01 -19.82 17.19
CA PRO A 353 -16.69 -18.42 17.44
C PRO A 353 -15.25 -18.16 17.92
N LYS A 354 -14.57 -19.17 18.50
CA LYS A 354 -13.16 -19.10 18.92
C LYS A 354 -12.18 -19.04 17.74
N ASP A 355 -12.58 -19.54 16.57
CA ASP A 355 -11.72 -19.65 15.40
C ASP A 355 -11.63 -18.31 14.66
N LYS A 356 -12.64 -17.45 14.82
CA LYS A 356 -12.63 -16.07 14.31
C LYS A 356 -11.51 -15.25 14.96
N ILE A 357 -11.00 -14.29 14.22
CA ILE A 357 -10.08 -13.29 14.77
C ILE A 357 -10.83 -12.31 15.65
N LYS A 358 -10.14 -11.77 16.65
CA LYS A 358 -10.67 -10.77 17.56
C LYS A 358 -9.81 -9.52 17.51
N LYS A 359 -10.40 -8.38 17.83
CA LYS A 359 -9.65 -7.14 18.06
C LYS A 359 -8.59 -7.37 19.13
N GLY A 360 -7.35 -6.99 18.83
CA GLY A 360 -6.18 -7.19 19.69
C GLY A 360 -5.36 -8.44 19.35
N ASP A 361 -5.90 -9.39 18.57
CA ASP A 361 -5.12 -10.52 18.06
C ASP A 361 -4.00 -10.01 17.14
N ILE A 362 -2.89 -10.73 17.10
CA ILE A 362 -1.80 -10.50 16.17
C ILE A 362 -1.82 -11.61 15.12
N LEU A 363 -1.72 -11.21 13.86
CA LEU A 363 -1.61 -12.13 12.73
C LEU A 363 -0.18 -12.10 12.21
N ILE A 364 0.38 -13.27 11.93
CA ILE A 364 1.74 -13.41 11.39
C ILE A 364 1.72 -14.33 10.18
N SER A 365 2.31 -13.89 9.08
CA SER A 365 2.45 -14.68 7.87
C SER A 365 3.55 -15.75 8.03
N MET A 366 3.23 -16.99 7.67
CA MET A 366 4.15 -18.14 7.74
C MET A 366 4.70 -18.56 6.38
N SER A 367 4.27 -17.90 5.29
CA SER A 367 4.65 -18.21 3.91
C SER A 367 4.60 -16.95 3.04
N GLY A 368 5.34 -16.95 1.93
CA GLY A 368 5.49 -15.75 1.10
C GLY A 368 6.40 -14.73 1.78
N SER A 369 5.86 -13.57 2.14
CA SER A 369 6.59 -12.56 2.93
C SER A 369 6.64 -12.93 4.41
N ILE A 370 7.32 -14.02 4.73
CA ILE A 370 7.41 -14.62 6.07
C ILE A 370 7.67 -13.58 7.16
N GLY A 371 6.96 -13.69 8.28
CA GLY A 371 7.21 -12.90 9.47
C GLY A 371 6.53 -11.53 9.45
N LEU A 372 5.97 -11.10 8.32
CA LEU A 372 5.10 -9.91 8.30
C LEU A 372 3.95 -10.14 9.27
N SER A 373 3.75 -9.17 10.13
CA SER A 373 2.79 -9.22 11.22
C SER A 373 2.01 -7.93 11.38
N CYS A 374 0.78 -8.02 11.90
CA CYS A 374 -0.07 -6.89 12.20
C CYS A 374 -0.99 -7.16 13.39
N VAL A 375 -1.39 -6.10 14.09
CA VAL A 375 -2.46 -6.14 15.11
C VAL A 375 -3.82 -5.96 14.44
N VAL A 376 -4.80 -6.78 14.79
CA VAL A 376 -6.20 -6.61 14.39
C VAL A 376 -6.79 -5.46 15.20
N ARG A 377 -7.02 -4.31 14.56
CA ARG A 377 -7.48 -3.08 15.24
C ARG A 377 -8.99 -2.87 15.21
N ASP A 378 -9.63 -3.38 14.17
CA ASP A 378 -11.07 -3.21 13.92
C ASP A 378 -11.81 -4.50 14.31
N ASP A 379 -13.07 -4.34 14.72
CA ASP A 379 -13.93 -5.49 14.98
C ASP A 379 -14.45 -6.02 13.63
N ILE A 380 -13.92 -7.16 13.22
CA ILE A 380 -14.21 -7.77 11.93
C ILE A 380 -14.53 -9.25 12.10
N SER A 381 -15.65 -9.70 11.53
CA SER A 381 -15.96 -11.12 11.45
C SER A 381 -15.08 -11.74 10.36
N ALA A 382 -13.92 -12.25 10.77
CA ALA A 382 -12.95 -12.77 9.83
C ALA A 382 -12.25 -14.04 10.34
N MET A 383 -11.79 -14.84 9.39
CA MET A 383 -10.98 -16.04 9.58
C MET A 383 -9.64 -15.90 8.89
N VAL A 384 -8.67 -16.73 9.26
CA VAL A 384 -7.35 -16.71 8.64
C VAL A 384 -7.08 -18.01 7.89
N ASN A 385 -6.39 -17.90 6.77
CA ASN A 385 -5.91 -19.05 6.00
C ASN A 385 -4.83 -19.85 6.78
N GLN A 386 -4.63 -21.13 6.44
CA GLN A 386 -3.66 -22.05 7.06
C GLN A 386 -2.21 -21.52 7.14
N ARG A 387 -1.83 -20.56 6.30
CA ARG A 387 -0.49 -19.95 6.27
C ARG A 387 -0.37 -18.69 7.13
N ILE A 388 -1.34 -18.44 8.00
CA ILE A 388 -1.32 -17.35 8.97
C ILE A 388 -1.41 -17.94 10.37
N LEU A 389 -0.52 -17.48 11.23
CA LEU A 389 -0.54 -17.73 12.66
C LEU A 389 -1.34 -16.62 13.33
N LYS A 390 -2.35 -17.00 14.12
CA LYS A 390 -3.12 -16.12 15.00
C LYS A 390 -2.60 -16.29 16.42
N ILE A 391 -2.23 -15.19 17.07
CA ILE A 391 -1.80 -15.19 18.47
C ILE A 391 -2.60 -14.17 19.29
N SER A 392 -2.96 -14.57 20.51
CA SER A 392 -3.55 -13.68 21.50
C SER A 392 -2.54 -13.40 22.60
N ILE A 393 -2.20 -12.13 22.84
CA ILE A 393 -1.13 -11.75 23.76
C ILE A 393 -1.57 -11.81 25.22
N LYS A 394 -0.64 -12.10 26.14
CA LYS A 394 -0.88 -12.14 27.59
C LYS A 394 -0.32 -10.92 28.32
N ASN A 395 1.01 -10.83 28.40
CA ASN A 395 1.73 -9.88 29.26
C ASN A 395 2.76 -9.09 28.45
N PHE A 396 2.40 -8.65 27.25
CA PHE A 396 3.25 -7.85 26.38
C PHE A 396 2.39 -6.93 25.52
N ASN A 397 2.89 -5.76 25.18
CA ASN A 397 2.16 -4.83 24.33
C ASN A 397 2.12 -5.32 22.87
N SER A 398 0.91 -5.51 22.31
CA SER A 398 0.75 -6.04 20.95
C SER A 398 1.45 -5.21 19.87
N ASP A 399 1.44 -3.89 20.00
CA ASP A 399 2.05 -2.98 19.02
C ASP A 399 3.58 -3.12 19.02
N VAL A 400 4.17 -3.26 20.21
CA VAL A 400 5.61 -3.44 20.37
C VAL A 400 6.04 -4.82 19.89
N LEU A 401 5.26 -5.87 20.15
CA LEU A 401 5.57 -7.20 19.65
C LEU A 401 5.51 -7.23 18.12
N VAL A 402 4.50 -6.63 17.50
CA VAL A 402 4.41 -6.52 16.03
C VAL A 402 5.59 -5.72 15.46
N LEU A 403 5.99 -4.62 16.12
CA LEU A 403 7.18 -3.86 15.73
C LEU A 403 8.44 -4.74 15.79
N LEU A 404 8.63 -5.48 16.88
CA LEU A 404 9.72 -6.45 17.05
C LEU A 404 9.72 -7.54 15.98
N LEU A 405 8.57 -8.16 15.71
CA LEU A 405 8.43 -9.22 14.70
C LEU A 405 8.76 -8.70 13.29
N ASN A 406 8.35 -7.48 12.97
CA ASN A 406 8.65 -6.86 11.68
C ASN A 406 10.05 -6.23 11.59
N SER A 407 10.76 -6.12 12.71
CA SER A 407 12.10 -5.55 12.78
C SER A 407 13.15 -6.44 12.09
N PHE A 408 14.31 -5.86 11.81
CA PHE A 408 15.43 -6.57 11.21
C PHE A 408 15.85 -7.81 12.01
N ILE A 409 15.84 -7.76 13.35
CA ILE A 409 16.34 -8.83 14.20
C ILE A 409 15.47 -10.09 14.13
N CYS A 410 14.14 -9.95 14.04
CA CYS A 410 13.23 -11.09 13.87
C CYS A 410 13.19 -11.57 12.43
N LYS A 411 13.27 -10.65 11.45
CA LYS A 411 13.42 -11.02 10.02
C LYS A 411 14.60 -11.96 9.81
N MET A 412 15.75 -11.68 10.42
CA MET A 412 16.91 -12.57 10.33
C MET A 412 16.69 -13.93 10.99
N GLN A 413 15.95 -14.01 12.10
CA GLN A 413 15.56 -15.30 12.67
C GLN A 413 14.63 -16.08 11.71
N PHE A 414 13.64 -15.42 11.12
CA PHE A 414 12.74 -16.03 10.14
C PHE A 414 13.47 -16.51 8.89
N GLU A 415 14.38 -15.71 8.35
CA GLU A 415 15.22 -16.09 7.21
C GLU A 415 16.09 -17.29 7.56
N ARG A 416 16.78 -17.28 8.72
CA ARG A 416 17.60 -18.41 9.16
C ARG A 416 16.79 -19.70 9.21
N ILE A 417 15.63 -19.70 9.88
CA ILE A 417 14.82 -20.91 10.03
C ILE A 417 14.22 -21.32 8.67
N GLY A 418 13.80 -20.34 7.88
CA GLY A 418 13.16 -20.50 6.58
C GLY A 418 14.07 -20.99 5.46
N THR A 419 15.40 -21.00 5.64
CA THR A 419 16.41 -21.54 4.70
C THR A 419 16.27 -23.05 4.49
N THR A 420 15.14 -23.50 4.00
CA THR A 420 14.92 -24.89 3.56
C THR A 420 15.06 -24.88 2.05
N GLY A 421 15.79 -25.84 1.45
CA GLY A 421 16.14 -25.86 0.02
C GLY A 421 14.98 -25.95 -0.99
N GLY A 422 13.74 -25.67 -0.59
CA GLY A 422 12.60 -25.55 -1.47
C GLY A 422 12.47 -24.16 -2.11
N VAL A 423 11.84 -24.09 -3.29
CA VAL A 423 11.56 -22.84 -4.02
C VAL A 423 10.68 -21.86 -3.21
N GLN A 424 9.87 -22.38 -2.28
CA GLN A 424 9.01 -21.57 -1.42
C GLN A 424 9.33 -21.86 0.06
N THR A 425 9.90 -20.87 0.74
CA THR A 425 10.20 -20.93 2.17
C THR A 425 8.90 -20.89 2.97
N ASN A 426 8.74 -21.80 3.94
CA ASN A 426 7.59 -21.85 4.84
C ASN A 426 8.08 -22.08 6.28
N LEU A 427 7.50 -21.38 7.24
CA LEU A 427 7.73 -21.63 8.67
C LEU A 427 6.60 -22.48 9.24
N SER A 428 6.95 -23.45 10.09
CA SER A 428 5.94 -24.18 10.86
C SER A 428 5.45 -23.35 12.05
N SER A 429 4.26 -23.67 12.57
CA SER A 429 3.75 -23.06 13.80
C SER A 429 4.68 -23.30 15.01
N ILE A 430 5.45 -24.40 15.01
CA ILE A 430 6.41 -24.73 16.06
C ILE A 430 7.65 -23.85 15.97
N ASP A 431 8.15 -23.61 14.75
CA ASP A 431 9.27 -22.70 14.51
C ASP A 431 8.93 -21.29 14.99
N MET A 432 7.74 -20.80 14.62
CA MET A 432 7.26 -19.47 15.04
C MET A 432 7.18 -19.34 16.56
N GLN A 433 6.72 -20.38 17.24
CA GLN A 433 6.63 -20.41 18.71
C GLN A 433 7.98 -20.28 19.42
N ASN A 434 9.07 -20.70 18.78
CA ASN A 434 10.42 -20.72 19.36
C ASN A 434 11.29 -19.52 18.91
N ILE A 435 10.71 -18.54 18.23
CA ILE A 435 11.40 -17.27 17.92
C ILE A 435 11.79 -16.57 19.22
N LEU A 436 13.03 -16.10 19.30
CA LEU A 436 13.54 -15.41 20.46
C LEU A 436 13.09 -13.96 20.46
N ILE A 437 12.53 -13.52 21.57
CA ILE A 437 12.02 -12.17 21.79
C ILE A 437 12.73 -11.55 23.01
N PRO A 438 13.36 -10.37 22.87
CA PRO A 438 13.93 -9.64 24.01
C PRO A 438 12.79 -9.13 24.93
N LYS A 439 12.97 -9.28 26.25
CA LYS A 439 11.97 -8.86 27.24
C LYS A 439 12.09 -7.36 27.54
N ILE A 440 11.64 -6.53 26.59
CA ILE A 440 11.60 -5.07 26.77
C ILE A 440 10.74 -4.74 28.00
N ASP A 441 11.18 -3.82 28.85
CA ASP A 441 10.44 -3.43 30.05
C ASP A 441 9.12 -2.70 29.71
N SER A 442 8.17 -2.69 30.65
CA SER A 442 6.84 -2.10 30.42
C SER A 442 6.86 -0.61 30.12
N THR A 443 7.77 0.16 30.73
CA THR A 443 7.86 1.60 30.53
C THR A 443 8.32 1.92 29.11
N THR A 444 9.32 1.19 28.61
CA THR A 444 9.77 1.33 27.22
C THR A 444 8.72 0.85 26.24
N GLN A 445 8.03 -0.27 26.54
CA GLN A 445 6.91 -0.74 25.73
C GLN A 445 5.80 0.31 25.59
N GLU A 446 5.39 0.96 26.69
CA GLU A 446 4.36 2.01 26.67
C GLU A 446 4.77 3.22 25.84
N LYS A 447 6.04 3.64 25.95
CA LYS A 447 6.59 4.74 25.13
C LYS A 447 6.53 4.42 23.64
N ILE A 448 6.99 3.24 23.24
CA ILE A 448 6.97 2.80 21.83
C ILE A 448 5.52 2.66 21.34
N ALA A 449 4.65 2.04 22.14
CA ALA A 449 3.25 1.85 21.80
C ALA A 449 2.52 3.18 21.57
N LYS A 450 2.81 4.20 22.38
CA LYS A 450 2.23 5.54 22.21
C LYS A 450 2.55 6.13 20.83
N TYR A 451 3.81 6.07 20.40
CA TYR A 451 4.20 6.54 19.06
C TYR A 451 3.48 5.76 17.94
N ILE A 452 3.37 4.43 18.09
CA ILE A 452 2.67 3.59 17.10
C ILE A 452 1.18 3.94 17.03
N GLN A 453 0.51 4.10 18.17
CA GLN A 453 -0.91 4.40 18.23
C GLN A 453 -1.23 5.80 17.68
N GLU A 454 -0.45 6.81 18.05
CA GLU A 454 -0.56 8.16 17.49
C GLU A 454 -0.34 8.15 15.97
N SER A 455 0.66 7.39 15.51
CA SER A 455 0.90 7.19 14.08
C SER A 455 -0.31 6.60 13.35
N PHE A 456 -0.94 5.55 13.90
CA PHE A 456 -2.12 4.95 13.29
C PHE A 456 -3.36 5.86 13.31
N ASN A 457 -3.55 6.63 14.38
CA ASN A 457 -4.62 7.62 14.47
C ASN A 457 -4.48 8.70 13.40
N LEU A 458 -3.26 9.18 13.17
CA LEU A 458 -2.97 10.15 12.11
C LEU A 458 -3.18 9.59 10.70
N ARG A 459 -2.83 8.30 10.44
CA ARG A 459 -3.17 7.63 9.17
C ARG A 459 -4.68 7.59 8.92
N LYS A 460 -5.44 7.24 9.97
CA LYS A 460 -6.91 7.23 9.90
C LYS A 460 -7.48 8.62 9.63
N LYS A 461 -6.97 9.66 10.33
CA LYS A 461 -7.34 11.07 10.11
C LYS A 461 -7.03 11.52 8.68
N SER A 462 -5.84 11.19 8.17
CA SER A 462 -5.43 11.50 6.80
C SER A 462 -6.40 10.92 5.77
N LYS A 463 -6.79 9.64 5.93
CA LYS A 463 -7.79 8.99 5.06
C LYS A 463 -9.17 9.66 5.15
N GLN A 464 -9.63 9.97 6.37
CA GLN A 464 -10.93 10.61 6.60
C GLN A 464 -11.02 12.00 5.96
N LEU A 465 -9.97 12.82 6.05
CA LEU A 465 -9.93 14.15 5.41
C LEU A 465 -10.10 14.07 3.89
N LEU A 466 -9.50 13.06 3.27
CA LEU A 466 -9.60 12.80 1.84
C LEU A 466 -10.94 12.24 1.42
N ASP A 467 -11.53 11.36 2.23
CA ASP A 467 -12.90 10.87 2.02
C ASP A 467 -13.90 12.03 2.13
N ASN A 468 -13.75 12.91 3.13
CA ASN A 468 -14.55 14.12 3.27
C ASN A 468 -14.41 15.06 2.08
N ALA A 469 -13.19 15.25 1.56
CA ALA A 469 -12.95 16.07 0.37
C ALA A 469 -13.70 15.52 -0.85
N LYS A 470 -13.68 14.20 -1.08
CA LYS A 470 -14.44 13.57 -2.16
C LYS A 470 -15.95 13.77 -1.99
N ILE A 471 -16.48 13.53 -0.79
CA ILE A 471 -17.91 13.69 -0.48
C ILE A 471 -18.35 15.12 -0.76
N LYS A 472 -17.62 16.12 -0.24
CA LYS A 472 -17.91 17.55 -0.47
C LYS A 472 -17.95 17.90 -1.96
N VAL A 473 -16.97 17.43 -2.75
CA VAL A 473 -16.98 17.65 -4.20
C VAL A 473 -18.20 16.98 -4.86
N GLU A 474 -18.54 15.76 -4.48
CA GLU A 474 -19.69 15.05 -5.04
C GLU A 474 -21.03 15.73 -4.71
N GLU A 475 -21.21 16.17 -3.46
CA GLU A 475 -22.38 16.91 -3.00
C GLU A 475 -22.53 18.25 -3.72
N GLN A 476 -21.43 18.98 -3.90
CA GLN A 476 -21.41 20.25 -4.63
C GLN A 476 -21.78 20.05 -6.11
N ILE A 477 -21.33 18.96 -6.75
CA ILE A 477 -21.70 18.64 -8.13
C ILE A 477 -23.19 18.29 -8.24
N GLN A 478 -23.73 17.55 -7.27
CA GLN A 478 -25.14 17.16 -7.21
C GLN A 478 -26.08 18.31 -6.83
N GLY A 479 -25.54 19.44 -6.35
CA GLY A 479 -26.33 20.59 -5.89
C GLY A 479 -27.05 20.35 -4.56
N LYS A 480 -26.44 19.56 -3.66
CA LYS A 480 -26.98 19.20 -2.34
C LYS A 480 -26.52 20.13 -1.20
N ILE A 481 -25.82 21.23 -1.52
CA ILE A 481 -25.29 22.20 -0.56
C ILE A 481 -25.67 23.61 -1.00
#